data_AF-A0A9E2R6U2-F1
#
_entry.id   AF-A0A9E2R6U2-F1
#
_cell.length_a   1.000
_cell.length_b   1.000
_cell.length_c   1.000
_cell.angle_alpha   90.00
_cell.angle_beta   90.00
_cell.angle_gamma   90.00
#
_symmetry.space_group_name_H-M   'P 1'
#
loop_
_entity.id
_entity.type
_entity.pdbx_description
1 polymer ?
#
loop_
_entity_poly.entity_id
_entity_poly.type
_entity_poly.pdbx_seq_one_letter_code
_entity_poly.pdbx_strand_id
1 'polypeptide(L)'
;MNPDDFDQAEAAALLTATPASHRAGKATAAPAIATASWLAEEDRERFLAGRHFRAYGVMGAHLRTHAGQTGASFAVWAPNAGQVHVIGDFNGWDKSAHPLENLRGAGLWTGFVAGLDAGTRYKYHIGSRHNGHAADKADPFAFRDEVPPGTASVVWDLAYEWGDQAWMARRHRHHGLDAPVSIYEVHLGSWRRVAEEGNRWLSYREAAPLLAEYVTRMGFTHVELLPVTEHPFYGSWGYQPLGFFAPTSRYGSPQDFMSLVDCLHQHGLGVILDWVPSHFPTDGHGLAYFDGTHLFEHADPRKGFHPDWKSAIFNYSRNEVRSFLISSALFWLDQYHLDGLRLDAVASMLYLDYSRKPGGWIPNQRGGRENLEAIEFLRQLNTEVYRHYPDVMTIAEESTAWPQVSRPVTGGGLGFGLKWDMGWMHDTLRYLKRDPIHRKHHHGELAFRLVYAFSENYVLPLSHDEVVHGKG
;
A
#
# COMPACT_ATOMS: atom_id res chain seq x y z
N MET A 1 8.79 -39.73 -20.19
CA MET A 1 9.41 -39.86 -21.54
C MET A 1 9.76 -38.44 -21.97
N ASN A 2 11.01 -38.22 -22.35
CA ASN A 2 11.72 -36.94 -22.31
C ASN A 2 11.10 -35.84 -23.20
N PRO A 3 11.01 -34.56 -22.76
CA PRO A 3 10.64 -33.42 -23.59
C PRO A 3 11.90 -32.59 -23.92
N ASP A 4 12.65 -32.98 -24.94
CA ASP A 4 13.81 -32.21 -25.47
C ASP A 4 13.87 -32.34 -26.99
N ASP A 5 12.84 -31.87 -27.69
CA ASP A 5 12.92 -31.63 -29.13
C ASP A 5 11.86 -30.60 -29.53
N PHE A 6 12.23 -29.32 -29.47
CA PHE A 6 11.60 -28.28 -30.28
C PHE A 6 12.68 -27.40 -30.92
N ASP A 7 12.49 -27.26 -32.21
CA ASP A 7 13.39 -26.87 -33.29
C ASP A 7 13.91 -25.43 -33.21
N GLN A 8 15.22 -25.24 -33.42
CA GLN A 8 15.94 -23.96 -33.35
C GLN A 8 15.98 -23.17 -34.68
N ALA A 9 15.15 -23.49 -35.67
CA ALA A 9 15.30 -22.92 -37.00
C ALA A 9 14.49 -21.62 -37.31
N GLU A 10 13.63 -21.11 -36.41
CA GLU A 10 12.77 -19.94 -36.69
C GLU A 10 13.12 -18.65 -35.92
N ALA A 11 14.26 -18.58 -35.23
CA ALA A 11 14.67 -17.40 -34.44
C ALA A 11 15.54 -16.38 -35.20
N ALA A 12 15.83 -16.58 -36.49
CA ALA A 12 16.87 -15.81 -37.19
C ALA A 12 16.37 -14.73 -38.18
N ALA A 13 15.06 -14.45 -38.28
CA ALA A 13 14.52 -13.58 -39.35
C ALA A 13 13.90 -12.23 -38.91
N LEU A 14 14.02 -11.80 -37.64
CA LEU A 14 13.40 -10.55 -37.15
C LEU A 14 14.39 -9.50 -36.60
N LEU A 15 15.69 -9.64 -36.85
CA LEU A 15 16.72 -8.70 -36.40
C LEU A 15 17.44 -8.01 -37.56
N THR A 16 16.72 -7.25 -38.39
CA THR A 16 17.33 -6.21 -39.24
C THR A 16 16.38 -5.03 -39.45
N ALA A 17 16.18 -4.22 -38.40
CA ALA A 17 15.70 -2.86 -38.54
C ALA A 17 16.84 -1.89 -38.19
N THR A 18 17.28 -1.14 -39.18
CA THR A 18 18.33 -0.12 -39.11
C THR A 18 17.93 0.98 -38.10
N PRO A 19 18.81 1.45 -37.21
CA PRO A 19 18.46 2.53 -36.29
C PRO A 19 18.35 3.86 -37.06
N ALA A 20 17.22 4.53 -36.90
CA ALA A 20 17.04 5.91 -37.33
C ALA A 20 18.02 6.82 -36.57
N SER A 21 18.65 7.75 -37.28
CA SER A 21 19.63 8.67 -36.72
C SER A 21 18.99 9.59 -35.68
N HIS A 22 19.37 9.41 -34.42
CA HIS A 22 19.12 10.43 -33.39
C HIS A 22 19.90 11.69 -33.75
N ARG A 23 19.18 12.74 -34.16
CA ARG A 23 19.70 14.11 -34.15
C ARG A 23 20.12 14.43 -32.71
N ALA A 24 21.40 14.70 -32.51
CA ALA A 24 21.94 15.25 -31.27
C ALA A 24 21.24 16.58 -30.96
N GLY A 25 20.30 16.56 -30.02
CA GLY A 25 19.77 17.76 -29.40
C GLY A 25 20.89 18.43 -28.60
N LYS A 26 20.99 19.76 -28.70
CA LYS A 26 21.91 20.57 -27.89
C LYS A 26 21.72 20.20 -26.42
N ALA A 27 22.80 19.86 -25.72
CA ALA A 27 22.80 19.68 -24.28
C ALA A 27 22.36 20.98 -23.60
N THR A 28 21.09 21.06 -23.22
CA THR A 28 20.61 22.04 -22.26
C THR A 28 21.25 21.72 -20.93
N ALA A 29 21.93 22.69 -20.32
CA ALA A 29 22.51 22.52 -18.98
C ALA A 29 21.42 22.03 -18.03
N ALA A 30 21.75 21.04 -17.18
CA ALA A 30 20.83 20.53 -16.19
C ALA A 30 20.36 21.67 -15.26
N PRO A 31 19.09 21.69 -14.84
CA PRO A 31 18.59 22.73 -13.95
C PRO A 31 19.40 22.79 -12.65
N ALA A 32 19.54 23.98 -12.06
CA ALA A 32 20.22 24.10 -10.77
C ALA A 32 19.29 23.64 -9.63
N ILE A 33 19.88 23.08 -8.57
CA ILE A 33 19.16 22.80 -7.32
C ILE A 33 19.27 23.99 -6.37
N ALA A 34 18.14 24.42 -5.80
CA ALA A 34 18.08 25.44 -4.76
C ALA A 34 17.90 24.78 -3.38
N THR A 35 18.65 25.28 -2.38
CA THR A 35 18.67 24.78 -0.99
C THR A 35 17.52 25.32 -0.13
N ALA A 36 16.38 25.66 -0.73
CA ALA A 36 15.25 26.19 0.01
C ALA A 36 14.45 25.06 0.66
N SER A 37 14.37 25.05 1.99
CA SER A 37 13.48 24.14 2.72
C SER A 37 12.06 24.70 2.76
N TRP A 38 11.12 24.01 2.11
CA TRP A 38 9.68 24.25 2.23
C TRP A 38 9.03 23.45 3.36
N LEU A 39 9.76 22.51 3.95
CA LEU A 39 9.29 21.77 5.11
C LEU A 39 9.30 22.73 6.30
N ALA A 40 8.10 23.04 6.82
CA ALA A 40 7.99 23.90 7.99
C ALA A 40 8.60 23.21 9.21
N GLU A 41 9.07 24.01 10.17
CA GLU A 41 9.64 23.51 11.42
C GLU A 41 8.66 22.58 12.16
N GLU A 42 7.38 22.98 12.21
CA GLU A 42 6.31 22.22 12.83
C GLU A 42 6.08 20.85 12.14
N ASP A 43 6.09 20.83 10.81
CA ASP A 43 5.90 19.57 10.06
C ASP A 43 7.05 18.59 10.35
N ARG A 44 8.29 19.10 10.37
CA ARG A 44 9.44 18.30 10.78
C ARG A 44 9.27 17.74 12.19
N GLU A 45 8.99 18.60 13.17
CA GLU A 45 8.85 18.18 14.57
C GLU A 45 7.76 17.14 14.75
N ARG A 46 6.61 17.33 14.09
CA ARG A 46 5.49 16.38 14.12
C ARG A 46 5.86 15.05 13.47
N PHE A 47 6.60 15.05 12.35
CA PHE A 47 7.01 13.83 11.68
C PHE A 47 7.98 13.02 12.56
N LEU A 48 9.01 13.68 13.11
CA LEU A 48 9.98 13.06 14.02
C LEU A 48 9.34 12.58 15.34
N ALA A 49 8.27 13.25 15.78
CA ALA A 49 7.48 12.83 16.95
C ALA A 49 6.46 11.71 16.66
N GLY A 50 6.27 11.31 15.39
CA GLY A 50 5.29 10.28 15.01
C GLY A 50 3.85 10.76 15.09
N ARG A 51 3.64 12.05 14.80
CA ARG A 51 2.35 12.78 14.93
C ARG A 51 1.98 13.58 13.67
N HIS A 52 2.72 13.38 12.57
CA HIS A 52 2.37 13.97 11.27
C HIS A 52 1.64 12.94 10.43
N PHE A 53 0.31 12.99 10.42
CA PHE A 53 -0.54 12.02 9.70
C PHE A 53 -0.96 12.46 8.30
N ARG A 54 -0.44 13.61 7.84
CA ARG A 54 -0.52 14.07 6.45
C ARG A 54 0.85 14.31 5.84
N ALA A 55 1.84 13.48 6.21
CA ALA A 55 3.24 13.72 5.83
C ALA A 55 3.42 13.73 4.30
N TYR A 56 2.54 13.07 3.57
CA TYR A 56 2.46 13.13 2.11
C TYR A 56 2.31 14.56 1.54
N GLY A 57 1.78 15.53 2.29
CA GLY A 57 1.67 16.91 1.83
C GLY A 57 2.99 17.69 1.78
N VAL A 58 4.06 17.13 2.35
CA VAL A 58 5.36 17.81 2.48
C VAL A 58 6.56 16.92 2.14
N MET A 59 6.43 15.60 2.35
CA MET A 59 7.38 14.57 1.95
C MET A 59 7.13 14.14 0.51
N GLY A 60 8.15 13.57 -0.13
CA GLY A 60 8.08 13.12 -1.52
C GLY A 60 8.42 14.23 -2.52
N ALA A 61 7.95 14.09 -3.76
CA ALA A 61 8.06 15.10 -4.81
C ALA A 61 6.77 15.89 -5.01
N HIS A 62 6.86 17.22 -4.99
CA HIS A 62 5.72 18.12 -5.19
C HIS A 62 6.02 19.14 -6.28
N LEU A 63 5.10 19.30 -7.23
CA LEU A 63 5.16 20.41 -8.20
C LEU A 63 4.80 21.72 -7.49
N ARG A 64 5.64 22.74 -7.66
CA ARG A 64 5.41 24.05 -7.04
C ARG A 64 6.21 25.17 -7.69
N THR A 65 5.84 26.40 -7.36
CA THR A 65 6.58 27.60 -7.74
C THR A 65 7.42 28.10 -6.57
N HIS A 66 8.73 28.25 -6.77
CA HIS A 66 9.65 28.79 -5.78
C HIS A 66 10.49 29.92 -6.39
N ALA A 67 10.55 31.07 -5.71
CA ALA A 67 11.26 32.27 -6.18
C ALA A 67 10.94 32.66 -7.65
N GLY A 68 9.67 32.48 -8.07
CA GLY A 68 9.20 32.77 -9.42
C GLY A 68 9.51 31.71 -10.48
N GLN A 69 10.10 30.56 -10.10
CA GLN A 69 10.38 29.43 -10.98
C GLN A 69 9.48 28.25 -10.65
N THR A 70 8.86 27.65 -11.67
CA THR A 70 8.15 26.37 -11.54
C THR A 70 9.15 25.22 -11.52
N GLY A 71 8.83 24.15 -10.82
CA GLY A 71 9.66 22.95 -10.74
C GLY A 71 9.11 21.96 -9.72
N ALA A 72 9.98 21.09 -9.21
CA ALA A 72 9.62 20.12 -8.19
C ALA A 72 10.50 20.25 -6.95
N SER A 73 9.86 20.12 -5.79
CA SER A 73 10.50 20.06 -4.49
C SER A 73 10.55 18.62 -4.00
N PHE A 74 11.71 18.16 -3.51
CA PHE A 74 11.93 16.78 -3.05
C PHE A 74 12.27 16.69 -1.57
N ALA A 75 11.58 15.84 -0.81
CA ALA A 75 11.81 15.66 0.63
C ALA A 75 11.83 14.17 1.01
N VAL A 76 12.93 13.70 1.59
CA VAL A 76 13.11 12.29 1.97
C VAL A 76 13.74 12.11 3.34
N TRP A 77 13.27 11.11 4.09
CA TRP A 77 13.81 10.74 5.39
C TRP A 77 14.91 9.68 5.25
N ALA A 78 16.14 10.06 5.59
CA ALA A 78 17.32 9.18 5.53
C ALA A 78 18.36 9.65 6.58
N PRO A 79 18.09 9.47 7.89
CA PRO A 79 18.86 10.08 8.96
C PRO A 79 20.32 9.63 9.04
N ASN A 80 20.63 8.42 8.57
CA ASN A 80 21.97 7.88 8.62
C ASN A 80 22.75 8.08 7.30
N ALA A 81 22.16 8.80 6.33
CA ALA A 81 22.84 9.14 5.09
C ALA A 81 23.99 10.16 5.32
N GLY A 82 25.08 9.98 4.59
CA GLY A 82 26.16 10.95 4.46
C GLY A 82 25.86 11.99 3.38
N GLN A 83 25.21 11.56 2.31
CA GLN A 83 24.77 12.38 1.19
C GLN A 83 23.51 11.80 0.56
N VAL A 84 22.64 12.66 0.03
CA VAL A 84 21.47 12.28 -0.75
C VAL A 84 21.41 13.17 -1.98
N HIS A 85 21.19 12.57 -3.15
CA HIS A 85 21.05 13.25 -4.43
C HIS A 85 19.74 12.86 -5.08
N VAL A 86 19.11 13.80 -5.80
CA VAL A 86 17.97 13.46 -6.68
C VAL A 86 18.50 13.20 -8.07
N ILE A 87 18.34 11.96 -8.53
CA ILE A 87 18.76 11.55 -9.86
C ILE A 87 17.54 11.29 -10.74
N GLY A 88 17.62 11.57 -12.03
CA GLY A 88 16.48 11.36 -12.93
C GLY A 88 16.78 11.73 -14.36
N ASP A 89 15.74 11.72 -15.19
CA ASP A 89 15.86 12.04 -16.62
C ASP A 89 16.53 13.40 -16.86
N PHE A 90 16.21 14.39 -16.03
CA PHE A 90 16.68 15.77 -16.13
C PHE A 90 18.19 15.96 -15.89
N ASN A 91 18.88 14.96 -15.34
CA ASN A 91 20.31 15.00 -15.09
C ASN A 91 21.07 13.77 -15.61
N GLY A 92 20.42 12.99 -16.49
CA GLY A 92 21.03 11.78 -17.05
C GLY A 92 21.36 10.71 -16.01
N TRP A 93 20.64 10.70 -14.89
CA TRP A 93 20.85 9.78 -13.76
C TRP A 93 22.23 9.91 -13.08
N ASP A 94 22.84 11.10 -13.12
CA ASP A 94 24.13 11.38 -12.48
C ASP A 94 24.03 11.42 -10.95
N LYS A 95 24.64 10.42 -10.30
CA LYS A 95 24.68 10.19 -8.85
C LYS A 95 25.41 11.26 -8.04
N SER A 96 26.13 12.14 -8.71
CA SER A 96 26.84 13.28 -8.10
C SER A 96 26.12 14.61 -8.28
N ALA A 97 25.09 14.67 -9.14
CA ALA A 97 24.35 15.88 -9.44
C ALA A 97 23.20 16.11 -8.43
N HIS A 98 22.71 17.35 -8.33
CA HIS A 98 21.53 17.73 -7.52
C HIS A 98 21.54 17.20 -6.07
N PRO A 99 22.56 17.55 -5.27
CA PRO A 99 22.60 17.18 -3.86
C PRO A 99 21.45 17.83 -3.09
N LEU A 100 20.80 17.06 -2.22
CA LEU A 100 19.83 17.56 -1.24
C LEU A 100 20.53 18.08 0.02
N GLU A 101 19.91 19.02 0.70
CA GLU A 101 20.36 19.52 1.98
C GLU A 101 19.72 18.75 3.13
N ASN A 102 20.55 18.27 4.09
CA ASN A 102 20.03 17.69 5.33
C ASN A 102 19.57 18.81 6.26
N LEU A 103 18.25 19.01 6.33
CA LEU A 103 17.61 20.08 7.07
C LEU A 103 18.02 20.05 8.55
N ARG A 104 18.92 20.97 8.91
CA ARG A 104 19.47 21.15 10.27
C ARG A 104 20.05 19.86 10.88
N GLY A 105 20.49 18.91 10.05
CA GLY A 105 21.00 17.62 10.53
C GLY A 105 19.94 16.68 11.12
N ALA A 106 18.65 16.96 10.92
CA ALA A 106 17.55 16.17 11.46
C ALA A 106 17.28 14.87 10.69
N GLY A 107 18.01 14.62 9.60
CA GLY A 107 17.85 13.42 8.78
C GLY A 107 16.73 13.50 7.74
N LEU A 108 16.21 14.70 7.50
CA LEU A 108 15.29 15.01 6.42
C LEU A 108 16.05 15.79 5.35
N TRP A 109 16.08 15.25 4.14
CA TRP A 109 16.85 15.79 3.03
C TRP A 109 15.92 16.49 2.07
N THR A 110 16.19 17.77 1.77
CA THR A 110 15.32 18.62 0.95
C THR A 110 16.07 19.37 -0.14
N GLY A 111 15.44 19.58 -1.29
CA GLY A 111 15.92 20.50 -2.33
C GLY A 111 14.96 20.72 -3.50
N PHE A 112 15.01 21.91 -4.10
CA PHE A 112 14.11 22.30 -5.20
C PHE A 112 14.85 22.28 -6.54
N VAL A 113 14.28 21.61 -7.54
CA VAL A 113 14.82 21.57 -8.91
C VAL A 113 13.86 22.30 -9.84
N ALA A 114 14.34 23.40 -10.44
CA ALA A 114 13.56 24.21 -11.36
C ALA A 114 13.33 23.50 -12.71
N GLY A 115 12.24 23.84 -13.39
CA GLY A 115 11.93 23.35 -14.74
C GLY A 115 11.53 21.89 -14.82
N LEU A 116 11.21 21.25 -13.68
CA LEU A 116 10.64 19.90 -13.68
C LEU A 116 9.12 19.95 -13.78
N ASP A 117 8.59 19.10 -14.65
CA ASP A 117 7.15 18.95 -14.90
C ASP A 117 6.64 17.59 -14.41
N ALA A 118 5.30 17.46 -14.33
CA ALA A 118 4.64 16.18 -14.12
C ALA A 118 5.12 15.16 -15.18
N GLY A 119 5.40 13.93 -14.74
CA GLY A 119 5.93 12.86 -15.59
C GLY A 119 7.45 12.71 -15.53
N THR A 120 8.18 13.65 -14.89
CA THR A 120 9.62 13.52 -14.70
C THR A 120 9.95 12.31 -13.82
N ARG A 121 10.76 11.37 -14.31
CA ARG A 121 11.20 10.21 -13.54
C ARG A 121 12.40 10.55 -12.68
N TYR A 122 12.41 10.05 -11.45
CA TYR A 122 13.48 10.28 -10.48
C TYR A 122 13.63 9.13 -9.48
N LYS A 123 14.78 9.14 -8.80
CA LYS A 123 15.12 8.34 -7.62
C LYS A 123 15.96 9.17 -6.66
N TYR A 124 16.10 8.69 -5.42
CA TYR A 124 17.11 9.18 -4.51
C TYR A 124 18.36 8.30 -4.59
N HIS A 125 19.51 8.88 -4.94
CA HIS A 125 20.79 8.23 -4.69
C HIS A 125 21.22 8.53 -3.26
N ILE A 126 21.30 7.51 -2.42
CA ILE A 126 21.61 7.63 -0.99
C ILE A 126 22.98 7.02 -0.74
N GLY A 127 23.95 7.83 -0.32
CA GLY A 127 25.23 7.36 0.21
C GLY A 127 25.20 7.35 1.73
N SER A 128 25.31 6.18 2.35
CA SER A 128 25.26 6.01 3.81
C SER A 128 26.57 6.39 4.49
N ARG A 129 26.48 6.82 5.76
CA ARG A 129 27.66 6.92 6.65
C ARG A 129 28.14 5.55 7.13
N HIS A 130 27.30 4.52 6.96
CA HIS A 130 27.57 3.17 7.46
C HIS A 130 27.91 2.21 6.33
N ASN A 131 28.87 1.33 6.60
CA ASN A 131 29.15 0.12 5.81
C ASN A 131 29.49 0.38 4.32
N GLY A 132 29.85 1.61 3.94
CA GLY A 132 30.07 1.99 2.55
C GLY A 132 28.82 1.79 1.67
N HIS A 133 27.63 1.70 2.27
CA HIS A 133 26.40 1.40 1.55
C HIS A 133 25.99 2.61 0.69
N ALA A 134 25.69 2.35 -0.58
CA ALA A 134 25.05 3.32 -1.45
C ALA A 134 24.00 2.63 -2.33
N ALA A 135 22.85 3.26 -2.51
CA ALA A 135 21.74 2.68 -3.28
C ALA A 135 20.92 3.75 -3.99
N ASP A 136 20.30 3.36 -5.11
CA ASP A 136 19.30 4.16 -5.81
C ASP A 136 17.91 3.68 -5.36
N LYS A 137 17.19 4.53 -4.65
CA LYS A 137 15.91 4.23 -4.00
C LYS A 137 14.75 4.92 -4.70
N ALA A 138 13.64 4.21 -4.84
CA ALA A 138 12.34 4.80 -5.14
C ALA A 138 11.93 5.71 -3.97
N ASP A 139 11.09 6.70 -4.24
CA ASP A 139 10.59 7.62 -3.22
C ASP A 139 9.53 6.90 -2.36
N PRO A 140 9.73 6.76 -1.03
CA PRO A 140 8.71 6.18 -0.15
C PRO A 140 7.35 6.89 -0.20
N PHE A 141 7.33 8.17 -0.57
CA PHE A 141 6.16 9.04 -0.69
C PHE A 141 5.80 9.36 -2.16
N ALA A 142 6.24 8.53 -3.13
CA ALA A 142 5.86 8.70 -4.52
C ALA A 142 4.33 8.67 -4.70
N PHE A 143 3.80 9.62 -5.48
CA PHE A 143 2.40 9.60 -5.91
C PHE A 143 2.16 8.80 -7.18
N ARG A 144 3.23 8.47 -7.88
CA ARG A 144 3.22 7.66 -9.09
C ARG A 144 4.60 7.03 -9.27
N ASP A 145 4.61 5.81 -9.79
CA ASP A 145 5.82 5.09 -10.16
C ASP A 145 5.78 4.68 -11.64
N GLU A 146 6.94 4.28 -12.16
CA GLU A 146 7.02 3.59 -13.45
C GLU A 146 6.26 2.25 -13.41
N VAL A 147 5.75 1.83 -14.58
CA VAL A 147 5.18 0.49 -14.72
C VAL A 147 6.25 -0.57 -14.47
N PRO A 148 6.04 -1.53 -13.55
CA PRO A 148 6.98 -2.62 -13.31
C PRO A 148 7.32 -3.36 -14.63
N PRO A 149 8.60 -3.71 -14.88
CA PRO A 149 9.72 -3.74 -13.93
C PRO A 149 10.48 -2.40 -13.79
N GLY A 150 9.96 -1.29 -14.32
CA GLY A 150 10.44 0.05 -13.97
C GLY A 150 10.38 0.28 -12.46
N THR A 151 11.29 1.10 -11.94
CA THR A 151 11.48 1.28 -10.49
C THR A 151 11.72 2.73 -10.10
N ALA A 152 11.68 3.66 -11.07
CA ALA A 152 11.73 5.07 -10.74
C ALA A 152 10.36 5.56 -10.27
N SER A 153 10.41 6.49 -9.33
CA SER A 153 9.24 7.28 -8.98
C SER A 153 9.06 8.39 -10.02
N VAL A 154 7.85 8.94 -10.10
CA VAL A 154 7.46 9.94 -11.10
C VAL A 154 6.93 11.16 -10.38
N VAL A 155 7.49 12.33 -10.69
CA VAL A 155 6.96 13.62 -10.21
C VAL A 155 5.53 13.74 -10.73
N TRP A 156 4.57 13.88 -9.83
CA TRP A 156 3.16 13.87 -10.19
C TRP A 156 2.37 14.82 -9.29
N ASP A 157 1.20 15.23 -9.78
CA ASP A 157 0.22 16.03 -9.04
C ASP A 157 -1.10 15.27 -8.97
N LEU A 158 -1.87 15.52 -7.92
CA LEU A 158 -3.10 14.80 -7.60
C LEU A 158 -4.37 15.63 -7.86
N ALA A 159 -4.30 16.74 -8.60
CA ALA A 159 -5.48 17.50 -8.96
C ALA A 159 -6.46 16.63 -9.78
N TYR A 160 -7.72 16.64 -9.34
CA TYR A 160 -8.84 15.96 -9.96
C TYR A 160 -10.16 16.63 -9.56
N GLU A 161 -11.08 16.75 -10.51
CA GLU A 161 -12.43 17.29 -10.26
C GLU A 161 -13.40 16.15 -9.99
N TRP A 162 -13.72 15.92 -8.71
CA TRP A 162 -14.65 14.88 -8.28
C TRP A 162 -16.11 15.21 -8.62
N GLY A 163 -16.90 14.19 -8.96
CA GLY A 163 -18.36 14.24 -9.14
C GLY A 163 -19.19 13.57 -8.03
N ASP A 164 -18.55 13.21 -6.90
CA ASP A 164 -19.13 12.35 -5.87
C ASP A 164 -19.67 13.09 -4.63
N GLN A 165 -19.86 14.41 -4.69
CA GLN A 165 -20.25 15.21 -3.52
C GLN A 165 -21.55 14.72 -2.88
N ALA A 166 -22.48 14.20 -3.69
CA ALA A 166 -23.75 13.65 -3.22
C ALA A 166 -23.59 12.30 -2.51
N TRP A 167 -22.56 11.51 -2.83
CA TRP A 167 -22.15 10.32 -2.10
C TRP A 167 -21.51 10.71 -0.79
N MET A 168 -20.47 11.56 -0.84
CA MET A 168 -19.71 12.00 0.34
C MET A 168 -20.61 12.61 1.43
N ALA A 169 -21.63 13.40 1.05
CA ALA A 169 -22.59 13.98 1.99
C ALA A 169 -23.49 12.94 2.70
N ARG A 170 -23.66 11.75 2.12
CA ARG A 170 -24.56 10.69 2.62
C ARG A 170 -23.82 9.41 3.03
N ARG A 171 -22.52 9.34 2.79
CA ARG A 171 -21.63 8.20 3.04
C ARG A 171 -21.82 7.56 4.42
N HIS A 172 -21.92 8.38 5.47
CA HIS A 172 -22.20 7.93 6.84
C HIS A 172 -23.41 6.98 6.98
N ARG A 173 -24.42 7.09 6.11
CA ARG A 173 -25.61 6.22 6.13
C ARG A 173 -25.35 4.83 5.54
N HIS A 174 -24.29 4.68 4.75
CA HIS A 174 -23.93 3.44 4.09
C HIS A 174 -22.95 2.60 4.92
N HIS A 175 -22.26 3.22 5.88
CA HIS A 175 -21.18 2.59 6.67
C HIS A 175 -21.53 2.41 8.16
N GLY A 176 -22.73 2.79 8.58
CA GLY A 176 -23.21 2.53 9.92
C GLY A 176 -23.28 1.02 10.21
N LEU A 177 -23.14 0.62 11.49
CA LEU A 177 -23.27 -0.79 11.89
C LEU A 177 -24.68 -1.37 11.65
N ASP A 178 -25.67 -0.50 11.44
CA ASP A 178 -27.05 -0.82 11.08
C ASP A 178 -27.33 -0.71 9.57
N ALA A 179 -26.33 -0.33 8.76
CA ALA A 179 -26.44 -0.24 7.31
C ALA A 179 -26.22 -1.61 6.64
N PRO A 180 -26.82 -1.85 5.46
CA PRO A 180 -26.52 -3.05 4.68
C PRO A 180 -25.09 -2.98 4.12
N VAL A 181 -24.25 -3.93 4.51
CA VAL A 181 -22.89 -4.11 3.96
C VAL A 181 -22.79 -5.48 3.28
N SER A 182 -22.82 -5.47 1.96
CA SER A 182 -22.56 -6.59 1.07
C SER A 182 -21.44 -6.22 0.10
N ILE A 183 -20.35 -6.98 0.15
CA ILE A 183 -19.06 -6.65 -0.46
C ILE A 183 -18.78 -7.59 -1.62
N TYR A 184 -18.41 -7.03 -2.78
CA TYR A 184 -17.84 -7.76 -3.91
C TYR A 184 -16.32 -7.56 -3.91
N GLU A 185 -15.57 -8.60 -3.49
CA GLU A 185 -14.10 -8.58 -3.47
C GLU A 185 -13.54 -8.78 -4.88
N VAL A 186 -12.57 -7.95 -5.27
CA VAL A 186 -12.07 -7.86 -6.65
C VAL A 186 -10.55 -7.70 -6.69
N HIS A 187 -9.89 -8.63 -7.38
CA HIS A 187 -8.55 -8.38 -7.92
C HIS A 187 -8.66 -7.74 -9.31
N LEU A 188 -8.40 -6.42 -9.39
CA LEU A 188 -8.68 -5.63 -10.59
C LEU A 188 -8.02 -6.18 -11.86
N GLY A 189 -6.76 -6.63 -11.75
CA GLY A 189 -5.99 -7.14 -12.89
C GLY A 189 -6.43 -8.50 -13.43
N SER A 190 -7.29 -9.24 -12.73
CA SER A 190 -7.79 -10.55 -13.16
C SER A 190 -9.31 -10.64 -13.24
N TRP A 191 -10.03 -9.61 -12.80
CA TRP A 191 -11.49 -9.56 -12.88
C TRP A 191 -11.99 -9.65 -14.33
N ARG A 192 -11.42 -8.83 -15.21
CA ARG A 192 -11.70 -8.84 -16.64
C ARG A 192 -10.51 -8.32 -17.42
N ARG A 193 -10.28 -8.90 -18.61
CA ARG A 193 -9.21 -8.53 -19.54
C ARG A 193 -9.78 -8.27 -20.93
N VAL A 194 -9.01 -7.58 -21.76
CA VAL A 194 -9.36 -7.33 -23.15
C VAL A 194 -8.74 -8.43 -24.01
N ALA A 195 -9.51 -9.48 -24.28
CA ALA A 195 -9.03 -10.69 -24.96
C ALA A 195 -8.53 -10.39 -26.38
N GLU A 196 -9.21 -9.48 -27.07
CA GLU A 196 -8.93 -9.04 -28.43
C GLU A 196 -7.62 -8.24 -28.54
N GLU A 197 -7.14 -7.69 -27.42
CA GLU A 197 -5.92 -6.89 -27.34
C GLU A 197 -4.81 -7.64 -26.57
N GLY A 198 -4.60 -8.90 -26.93
CA GLY A 198 -3.52 -9.72 -26.36
C GLY A 198 -3.71 -9.99 -24.87
N ASN A 199 -4.97 -10.05 -24.40
CA ASN A 199 -5.30 -10.27 -22.99
C ASN A 199 -4.71 -9.20 -22.03
N ARG A 200 -4.57 -7.96 -22.52
CA ARG A 200 -4.12 -6.84 -21.68
C ARG A 200 -5.08 -6.58 -20.53
N TRP A 201 -4.56 -5.91 -19.50
CA TRP A 201 -5.39 -5.38 -18.43
C TRP A 201 -6.36 -4.31 -18.96
N LEU A 202 -7.51 -4.22 -18.31
CA LEU A 202 -8.31 -3.00 -18.37
C LEU A 202 -7.57 -1.89 -17.62
N SER A 203 -7.61 -0.67 -18.14
CA SER A 203 -7.28 0.51 -17.38
C SER A 203 -8.34 0.78 -16.30
N TYR A 204 -8.02 1.61 -15.30
CA TYR A 204 -9.00 2.02 -14.29
C TYR A 204 -10.25 2.66 -14.93
N ARG A 205 -10.08 3.50 -15.97
CA ARG A 205 -11.18 4.13 -16.70
C ARG A 205 -12.07 3.13 -17.44
N GLU A 206 -11.48 2.11 -18.05
CA GLU A 206 -12.24 1.07 -18.74
C GLU A 206 -12.95 0.14 -17.75
N ALA A 207 -12.31 -0.17 -16.63
CA ALA A 207 -12.88 -1.02 -15.60
C ALA A 207 -14.06 -0.36 -14.88
N ALA A 208 -14.01 0.96 -14.67
CA ALA A 208 -14.97 1.72 -13.87
C ALA A 208 -16.44 1.52 -14.25
N PRO A 209 -16.91 1.84 -15.48
CA PRO A 209 -18.31 1.67 -15.84
C PRO A 209 -18.72 0.18 -15.87
N LEU A 210 -17.81 -0.71 -16.26
CA LEU A 210 -18.08 -2.15 -16.34
C LEU A 210 -18.30 -2.74 -14.94
N LEU A 211 -17.46 -2.36 -13.99
CA LEU A 211 -17.54 -2.84 -12.61
C LEU A 211 -18.76 -2.25 -11.92
N ALA A 212 -19.01 -0.95 -12.07
CA ALA A 212 -20.19 -0.29 -11.52
C ALA A 212 -21.50 -0.95 -12.00
N GLU A 213 -21.65 -1.18 -13.31
CA GLU A 213 -22.83 -1.85 -13.88
C GLU A 213 -23.00 -3.26 -13.31
N TYR A 214 -21.91 -4.05 -13.29
CA TYR A 214 -21.96 -5.43 -12.83
C TYR A 214 -22.33 -5.52 -11.34
N VAL A 215 -21.64 -4.78 -10.49
CA VAL A 215 -21.80 -4.79 -9.03
C VAL A 215 -23.20 -4.31 -8.65
N THR A 216 -23.68 -3.24 -9.30
CA THR A 216 -25.05 -2.72 -9.12
C THR A 216 -26.09 -3.77 -9.53
N ARG A 217 -25.93 -4.41 -10.69
CA ARG A 217 -26.86 -5.45 -11.16
C ARG A 217 -26.91 -6.65 -10.22
N MET A 218 -25.79 -7.00 -9.59
CA MET A 218 -25.70 -8.10 -8.63
C MET A 218 -26.22 -7.73 -7.23
N GLY A 219 -26.49 -6.44 -6.96
CA GLY A 219 -27.07 -5.96 -5.71
C GLY A 219 -26.07 -5.83 -4.55
N PHE A 220 -24.77 -5.75 -4.84
CA PHE A 220 -23.76 -5.44 -3.85
C PHE A 220 -23.78 -3.95 -3.50
N THR A 221 -23.29 -3.62 -2.31
CA THR A 221 -23.23 -2.24 -1.79
C THR A 221 -21.82 -1.65 -1.83
N HIS A 222 -20.81 -2.52 -1.84
CA HIS A 222 -19.41 -2.14 -1.78
C HIS A 222 -18.58 -3.01 -2.73
N VAL A 223 -17.50 -2.43 -3.23
CA VAL A 223 -16.39 -3.13 -3.88
C VAL A 223 -15.21 -3.13 -2.92
N GLU A 224 -14.65 -4.29 -2.60
CA GLU A 224 -13.37 -4.40 -1.89
C GLU A 224 -12.28 -4.75 -2.90
N LEU A 225 -11.32 -3.86 -3.06
CA LEU A 225 -10.20 -4.06 -3.96
C LEU A 225 -9.07 -4.75 -3.19
N LEU A 226 -8.58 -5.88 -3.73
CA LEU A 226 -7.24 -6.36 -3.38
C LEU A 226 -6.21 -5.23 -3.57
N PRO A 227 -5.04 -5.28 -2.91
CA PRO A 227 -4.18 -4.11 -2.80
C PRO A 227 -3.83 -3.50 -4.17
N VAL A 228 -4.24 -2.26 -4.37
CA VAL A 228 -3.89 -1.46 -5.56
C VAL A 228 -2.66 -0.59 -5.33
N THR A 229 -2.08 -0.57 -4.13
CA THR A 229 -0.79 0.05 -3.84
C THR A 229 0.29 -0.47 -4.80
N GLU A 230 1.20 0.39 -5.27
CA GLU A 230 2.24 -0.05 -6.21
C GLU A 230 3.10 -1.17 -5.62
N HIS A 231 3.30 -2.22 -6.42
CA HIS A 231 3.99 -3.44 -6.02
C HIS A 231 4.78 -4.02 -7.21
N PRO A 232 6.01 -4.52 -7.00
CA PRO A 232 6.87 -4.93 -8.10
C PRO A 232 6.39 -6.24 -8.75
N PHE A 233 5.91 -7.20 -7.95
CA PHE A 233 5.58 -8.54 -8.40
C PHE A 233 4.07 -8.78 -8.47
N TYR A 234 3.54 -8.93 -9.68
CA TYR A 234 2.10 -9.14 -9.91
C TYR A 234 1.55 -10.40 -9.21
N GLY A 235 2.36 -11.45 -9.09
CA GLY A 235 1.99 -12.70 -8.41
C GLY A 235 1.85 -12.59 -6.89
N SER A 236 2.20 -11.46 -6.29
CA SER A 236 1.88 -11.15 -4.88
C SER A 236 0.42 -10.74 -4.67
N TRP A 237 -0.34 -10.55 -5.76
CA TRP A 237 -1.71 -10.00 -5.77
C TRP A 237 -1.84 -8.62 -5.13
N GLY A 238 -0.72 -7.92 -4.94
CA GLY A 238 -0.63 -6.63 -4.27
C GLY A 238 -0.16 -6.68 -2.82
N TYR A 239 -0.11 -7.86 -2.20
CA TYR A 239 0.27 -8.02 -0.78
C TYR A 239 1.77 -7.86 -0.49
N GLN A 240 2.57 -7.41 -1.47
CA GLN A 240 3.97 -7.02 -1.27
C GLN A 240 4.20 -5.59 -1.79
N PRO A 241 3.62 -4.56 -1.15
CA PRO A 241 3.67 -3.19 -1.64
C PRO A 241 5.02 -2.52 -1.42
N LEU A 242 5.35 -1.58 -2.30
CA LEU A 242 6.48 -0.66 -2.17
C LEU A 242 6.06 0.81 -2.27
N GLY A 243 5.12 1.15 -3.16
CA GLY A 243 4.64 2.53 -3.35
C GLY A 243 3.38 2.83 -2.53
N PHE A 244 3.55 3.04 -1.23
CA PHE A 244 2.46 3.22 -0.25
C PHE A 244 1.53 4.42 -0.50
N PHE A 245 1.93 5.34 -1.38
CA PHE A 245 1.20 6.56 -1.74
C PHE A 245 0.87 6.62 -3.24
N ALA A 246 0.92 5.48 -3.95
CA ALA A 246 0.61 5.41 -5.37
C ALA A 246 -0.30 4.22 -5.68
N PRO A 247 -1.40 4.39 -6.43
CA PRO A 247 -2.06 3.28 -7.09
C PRO A 247 -1.13 2.72 -8.16
N THR A 248 -1.17 1.41 -8.36
CA THR A 248 -0.29 0.72 -9.29
C THR A 248 -0.50 1.28 -10.69
N SER A 249 0.63 1.59 -11.31
CA SER A 249 0.71 2.18 -12.65
C SER A 249 0.30 1.20 -13.77
N ARG A 250 0.13 -0.10 -13.44
CA ARG A 250 -0.33 -1.14 -14.37
C ARG A 250 -1.65 -0.83 -15.07
N TYR A 251 -2.54 -0.08 -14.41
CA TYR A 251 -3.89 0.19 -14.91
C TYR A 251 -4.12 1.67 -15.27
N GLY A 252 -3.10 2.52 -15.19
CA GLY A 252 -3.20 3.94 -15.56
C GLY A 252 -2.58 4.89 -14.54
N SER A 253 -3.01 6.14 -14.61
CA SER A 253 -2.56 7.22 -13.72
C SER A 253 -3.36 7.27 -12.41
N PRO A 254 -2.85 7.98 -11.38
CA PRO A 254 -3.62 8.34 -10.19
C PRO A 254 -5.03 8.89 -10.48
N GLN A 255 -5.16 9.79 -11.45
CA GLN A 255 -6.45 10.35 -11.87
C GLN A 255 -7.38 9.31 -12.49
N ASP A 256 -6.83 8.29 -13.16
CA ASP A 256 -7.65 7.20 -13.68
C ASP A 256 -8.22 6.35 -12.53
N PHE A 257 -7.45 6.15 -11.46
CA PHE A 257 -7.95 5.49 -10.24
C PHE A 257 -8.99 6.36 -9.51
N MET A 258 -8.79 7.67 -9.40
CA MET A 258 -9.81 8.60 -8.88
C MET A 258 -11.11 8.50 -9.70
N SER A 259 -10.99 8.42 -11.03
CA SER A 259 -12.15 8.22 -11.92
C SER A 259 -12.87 6.88 -11.72
N LEU A 260 -12.17 5.82 -11.28
CA LEU A 260 -12.80 4.56 -10.89
C LEU A 260 -13.64 4.74 -9.63
N VAL A 261 -13.06 5.36 -8.59
CA VAL A 261 -13.75 5.59 -7.33
C VAL A 261 -14.95 6.52 -7.51
N ASP A 262 -14.76 7.64 -8.22
CA ASP A 262 -15.83 8.61 -8.51
C ASP A 262 -16.99 7.95 -9.26
N CYS A 263 -16.69 7.11 -10.26
CA CYS A 263 -17.70 6.36 -10.98
C CYS A 263 -18.49 5.41 -10.05
N LEU A 264 -17.83 4.69 -9.15
CA LEU A 264 -18.48 3.79 -8.19
C LEU A 264 -19.36 4.58 -7.21
N HIS A 265 -18.87 5.70 -6.68
CA HIS A 265 -19.64 6.58 -5.79
C HIS A 265 -20.88 7.17 -6.46
N GLN A 266 -20.79 7.58 -7.73
CA GLN A 266 -21.93 8.06 -8.52
C GLN A 266 -22.99 6.97 -8.75
N HIS A 267 -22.61 5.69 -8.67
CA HIS A 267 -23.52 4.54 -8.69
C HIS A 267 -23.97 4.09 -7.29
N GLY A 268 -23.60 4.81 -6.24
CA GLY A 268 -23.98 4.49 -4.87
C GLY A 268 -23.26 3.26 -4.29
N LEU A 269 -22.05 2.98 -4.79
CA LEU A 269 -21.21 1.86 -4.35
C LEU A 269 -20.03 2.40 -3.54
N GLY A 270 -19.82 1.84 -2.35
CA GLY A 270 -18.63 2.17 -1.56
C GLY A 270 -17.38 1.40 -2.02
N VAL A 271 -16.20 1.95 -1.77
CA VAL A 271 -14.90 1.39 -2.17
C VAL A 271 -14.01 1.15 -0.94
N ILE A 272 -13.72 -0.13 -0.69
CA ILE A 272 -12.82 -0.58 0.37
C ILE A 272 -11.50 -0.99 -0.28
N LEU A 273 -10.37 -0.68 0.35
CA LEU A 273 -9.05 -1.10 -0.09
C LEU A 273 -8.40 -2.04 0.92
N ASP A 274 -7.89 -3.16 0.42
CA ASP A 274 -6.90 -3.95 1.13
C ASP A 274 -5.59 -3.15 1.27
N TRP A 275 -5.34 -2.72 2.50
CA TRP A 275 -4.16 -1.95 2.86
C TRP A 275 -3.24 -2.81 3.73
N VAL A 276 -1.95 -2.83 3.37
CA VAL A 276 -0.99 -3.82 3.87
C VAL A 276 0.11 -3.14 4.69
N PRO A 277 -0.12 -2.87 5.99
CA PRO A 277 0.87 -2.28 6.88
C PRO A 277 1.70 -3.32 7.63
N SER A 278 1.44 -4.62 7.45
CA SER A 278 2.04 -5.70 8.23
C SER A 278 3.51 -5.94 7.87
N HIS A 279 3.86 -5.74 6.60
CA HIS A 279 5.17 -6.06 6.05
C HIS A 279 5.42 -5.38 4.70
N PHE A 280 6.64 -5.49 4.17
CA PHE A 280 7.03 -5.04 2.84
C PHE A 280 8.15 -5.94 2.27
N PRO A 281 8.27 -6.08 0.93
CA PRO A 281 9.29 -6.94 0.34
C PRO A 281 10.69 -6.30 0.42
N THR A 282 11.74 -7.11 0.28
CA THR A 282 13.13 -6.66 0.46
C THR A 282 13.82 -6.23 -0.85
N ASP A 283 13.06 -5.80 -1.84
CA ASP A 283 13.58 -5.29 -3.11
C ASP A 283 14.55 -4.12 -2.88
N GLY A 284 15.69 -4.15 -3.58
CA GLY A 284 16.78 -3.17 -3.34
C GLY A 284 16.39 -1.71 -3.58
N HIS A 285 15.46 -1.45 -4.50
CA HIS A 285 14.95 -0.10 -4.78
C HIS A 285 13.92 0.39 -3.75
N GLY A 286 13.34 -0.52 -2.95
CA GLY A 286 12.29 -0.25 -1.97
C GLY A 286 12.81 0.17 -0.59
N LEU A 287 11.99 -0.05 0.43
CA LEU A 287 12.22 0.45 1.81
C LEU A 287 13.32 -0.30 2.58
N ALA A 288 13.71 -1.49 2.15
CA ALA A 288 14.65 -2.32 2.89
C ALA A 288 16.04 -1.66 2.98
N TYR A 289 16.60 -1.62 4.18
CA TYR A 289 17.93 -1.06 4.45
C TYR A 289 18.13 0.35 3.87
N PHE A 290 17.09 1.18 3.94
CA PHE A 290 16.89 2.37 3.11
C PHE A 290 18.09 3.34 3.08
N ASP A 291 18.65 3.66 4.24
CA ASP A 291 19.75 4.62 4.40
C ASP A 291 21.08 3.97 4.84
N GLY A 292 21.22 2.67 4.57
CA GLY A 292 22.33 1.84 5.05
C GLY A 292 22.17 1.35 6.49
N THR A 293 20.96 1.48 7.05
CA THR A 293 20.57 0.89 8.34
C THR A 293 19.18 0.27 8.25
N HIS A 294 18.79 -0.50 9.28
CA HIS A 294 17.40 -0.96 9.43
C HIS A 294 16.50 0.21 9.84
N LEU A 295 16.06 0.97 8.83
CA LEU A 295 15.34 2.23 9.00
C LEU A 295 13.85 2.00 9.19
N PHE A 296 13.20 1.40 8.18
CA PHE A 296 11.78 1.09 8.18
C PHE A 296 11.49 -0.23 8.89
N GLU A 297 12.36 -1.22 8.71
CA GLU A 297 12.29 -2.52 9.36
C GLU A 297 12.97 -2.53 10.74
N HIS A 298 12.58 -3.48 11.60
CA HIS A 298 13.25 -3.67 12.87
C HIS A 298 14.60 -4.38 12.68
N ALA A 299 15.66 -3.88 13.33
CA ALA A 299 17.03 -4.41 13.16
C ALA A 299 17.22 -5.88 13.60
N ASP A 300 16.53 -6.30 14.66
CA ASP A 300 16.51 -7.71 15.07
C ASP A 300 15.59 -8.52 14.13
N PRO A 301 16.12 -9.48 13.33
CA PRO A 301 15.31 -10.28 12.41
C PRO A 301 14.30 -11.19 13.11
N ARG A 302 14.41 -11.40 14.42
CA ARG A 302 13.39 -12.09 15.23
C ARG A 302 12.11 -11.28 15.41
N LYS A 303 12.16 -9.97 15.12
CA LYS A 303 11.03 -9.04 15.14
C LYS A 303 10.79 -8.36 13.79
N GLY A 304 11.83 -8.23 12.97
CA GLY A 304 11.84 -7.43 11.73
C GLY A 304 11.67 -8.21 10.43
N PHE A 305 11.36 -9.51 10.47
CA PHE A 305 11.31 -10.32 9.25
C PHE A 305 10.27 -11.46 9.34
N HIS A 306 9.44 -11.65 8.32
CA HIS A 306 8.58 -12.83 8.22
C HIS A 306 9.34 -13.99 7.55
N PRO A 307 9.62 -15.10 8.28
CA PRO A 307 10.46 -16.17 7.76
C PRO A 307 9.82 -16.94 6.60
N ASP A 308 8.50 -17.08 6.58
CA ASP A 308 7.79 -17.84 5.55
C ASP A 308 7.47 -16.99 4.32
N TRP A 309 7.17 -15.71 4.51
CA TRP A 309 6.87 -14.77 3.42
C TRP A 309 8.10 -14.08 2.82
N LYS A 310 9.28 -14.27 3.43
CA LYS A 310 10.54 -13.66 3.01
C LYS A 310 10.48 -12.13 2.83
N SER A 311 9.84 -11.46 3.78
CA SER A 311 9.56 -10.02 3.77
C SER A 311 9.93 -9.36 5.09
N ALA A 312 10.20 -8.06 5.06
CA ALA A 312 10.56 -7.28 6.23
C ALA A 312 9.31 -6.78 6.99
N ILE A 313 9.42 -6.68 8.31
CA ILE A 313 8.36 -6.19 9.20
C ILE A 313 8.69 -4.77 9.62
N PHE A 314 7.74 -3.86 9.50
CA PHE A 314 7.89 -2.48 9.94
C PHE A 314 8.25 -2.36 11.42
N ASN A 315 9.13 -1.44 11.75
CA ASN A 315 9.48 -1.10 13.12
C ASN A 315 8.44 -0.16 13.72
N TYR A 316 7.32 -0.71 14.20
CA TYR A 316 6.23 0.06 14.81
C TYR A 316 6.65 0.88 16.04
N SER A 317 7.80 0.56 16.66
CA SER A 317 8.34 1.35 17.78
C SER A 317 8.87 2.72 17.33
N ARG A 318 9.22 2.88 16.05
CA ARG A 318 9.84 4.09 15.50
C ARG A 318 8.79 5.11 15.09
N ASN A 319 8.94 6.32 15.60
CA ASN A 319 7.99 7.41 15.43
C ASN A 319 7.71 7.72 13.96
N GLU A 320 8.75 7.89 13.16
CA GLU A 320 8.67 8.26 11.75
C GLU A 320 8.04 7.15 10.92
N VAL A 321 8.28 5.88 11.28
CA VAL A 321 7.63 4.72 10.63
C VAL A 321 6.12 4.70 10.94
N ARG A 322 5.71 4.98 12.19
CA ARG A 322 4.29 5.15 12.51
C ARG A 322 3.69 6.34 11.76
N SER A 323 4.42 7.46 11.67
CA SER A 323 3.99 8.65 10.92
C SER A 323 3.78 8.33 9.43
N PHE A 324 4.69 7.57 8.83
CA PHE A 324 4.64 7.09 7.45
C PHE A 324 3.40 6.21 7.23
N LEU A 325 3.21 5.17 8.05
CA LEU A 325 2.11 4.22 7.89
C LEU A 325 0.74 4.87 8.14
N ILE A 326 0.60 5.67 9.20
CA ILE A 326 -0.68 6.36 9.45
C ILE A 326 -0.94 7.40 8.34
N SER A 327 0.10 8.07 7.84
CA SER A 327 -0.05 8.95 6.68
C SER A 327 -0.52 8.20 5.44
N SER A 328 -0.02 6.98 5.18
CA SER A 328 -0.47 6.22 4.00
C SER A 328 -1.90 5.73 4.13
N ALA A 329 -2.35 5.32 5.32
CA ALA A 329 -3.76 5.02 5.55
C ALA A 329 -4.66 6.25 5.29
N LEU A 330 -4.33 7.41 5.88
CA LEU A 330 -5.13 8.62 5.68
C LEU A 330 -5.04 9.15 4.26
N PHE A 331 -3.93 8.91 3.54
CA PHE A 331 -3.76 9.34 2.16
C PHE A 331 -4.82 8.74 1.23
N TRP A 332 -5.11 7.43 1.37
CA TRP A 332 -6.14 6.78 0.57
C TRP A 332 -7.55 7.32 0.85
N LEU A 333 -7.85 7.61 2.11
CA LEU A 333 -9.13 8.19 2.52
C LEU A 333 -9.27 9.67 2.10
N ASP A 334 -8.17 10.43 2.13
CA ASP A 334 -8.13 11.86 1.83
C ASP A 334 -8.11 12.14 0.33
N GLN A 335 -7.14 11.55 -0.39
CA GLN A 335 -6.82 11.91 -1.77
C GLN A 335 -7.62 11.09 -2.78
N TYR A 336 -8.07 9.89 -2.40
CA TYR A 336 -8.82 8.99 -3.28
C TYR A 336 -10.25 8.72 -2.79
N HIS A 337 -10.70 9.42 -1.75
CA HIS A 337 -12.06 9.35 -1.20
C HIS A 337 -12.51 7.94 -0.76
N LEU A 338 -11.59 7.00 -0.51
CA LEU A 338 -11.98 5.64 -0.17
C LEU A 338 -12.85 5.58 1.10
N ASP A 339 -13.72 4.57 1.13
CA ASP A 339 -14.78 4.39 2.11
C ASP A 339 -14.37 3.46 3.26
N GLY A 340 -13.31 2.69 3.07
CA GLY A 340 -12.75 1.87 4.12
C GLY A 340 -11.42 1.22 3.78
N LEU A 341 -10.78 0.70 4.82
CA LEU A 341 -9.52 -0.04 4.74
C LEU A 341 -9.70 -1.41 5.38
N ARG A 342 -9.36 -2.47 4.64
CA ARG A 342 -9.24 -3.83 5.17
C ARG A 342 -7.78 -4.17 5.38
N LEU A 343 -7.44 -4.69 6.55
CA LEU A 343 -6.09 -5.12 6.90
C LEU A 343 -6.05 -6.64 6.94
N ASP A 344 -5.21 -7.19 6.07
CA ASP A 344 -4.89 -8.62 6.03
C ASP A 344 -3.95 -9.03 7.16
N ALA A 345 -4.08 -10.28 7.60
CA ALA A 345 -3.19 -10.98 8.51
C ALA A 345 -2.80 -10.16 9.74
N VAL A 346 -3.75 -9.52 10.43
CA VAL A 346 -3.49 -8.71 11.62
C VAL A 346 -2.79 -9.53 12.72
N ALA A 347 -3.03 -10.84 12.77
CA ALA A 347 -2.30 -11.75 13.64
C ALA A 347 -0.77 -11.73 13.42
N SER A 348 -0.31 -11.53 12.17
CA SER A 348 1.12 -11.39 11.85
C SER A 348 1.78 -10.20 12.54
N MET A 349 0.99 -9.16 12.82
CA MET A 349 1.44 -7.96 13.51
C MET A 349 1.39 -8.15 15.02
N LEU A 350 0.31 -8.77 15.53
CA LEU A 350 0.01 -8.89 16.96
C LEU A 350 0.96 -9.82 17.72
N TYR A 351 1.61 -10.77 17.04
CA TYR A 351 2.35 -11.84 17.69
C TYR A 351 3.82 -11.88 17.27
N LEU A 352 4.71 -11.80 18.26
CA LEU A 352 6.16 -11.93 18.09
C LEU A 352 6.57 -13.36 17.69
N ASP A 353 5.74 -14.35 17.97
CA ASP A 353 5.94 -15.77 17.61
C ASP A 353 5.23 -16.18 16.30
N TYR A 354 4.61 -15.25 15.58
CA TYR A 354 3.89 -15.56 14.35
C TYR A 354 4.79 -16.25 13.31
N SER A 355 4.37 -17.44 12.87
CA SER A 355 5.11 -18.29 11.92
C SER A 355 6.55 -18.61 12.33
N ARG A 356 6.83 -18.68 13.64
CA ARG A 356 8.18 -18.94 14.17
C ARG A 356 8.21 -20.21 15.01
N LYS A 357 9.27 -20.99 14.83
CA LYS A 357 9.57 -22.15 15.69
C LYS A 357 9.99 -21.69 17.09
N PRO A 358 9.86 -22.55 18.13
CA PRO A 358 10.43 -22.28 19.45
C PRO A 358 11.91 -21.87 19.36
N GLY A 359 12.30 -20.82 20.07
CA GLY A 359 13.64 -20.22 20.01
C GLY A 359 13.88 -19.25 18.84
N GLY A 360 12.95 -19.17 17.87
CA GLY A 360 13.01 -18.27 16.72
C GLY A 360 12.40 -16.87 16.95
N TRP A 361 11.99 -16.56 18.19
CA TRP A 361 11.38 -15.30 18.60
C TRP A 361 11.82 -14.92 20.02
N ILE A 362 11.56 -13.68 20.43
CA ILE A 362 11.83 -13.17 21.78
C ILE A 362 10.58 -12.56 22.39
N PRO A 363 10.32 -12.77 23.70
CA PRO A 363 9.15 -12.20 24.37
C PRO A 363 9.23 -10.67 24.47
N ASN A 364 8.06 -10.07 24.65
CA ASN A 364 7.93 -8.65 24.95
C ASN A 364 8.47 -8.33 26.36
N GLN A 365 8.51 -7.03 26.70
CA GLN A 365 9.01 -6.55 28.00
C GLN A 365 8.22 -7.07 29.21
N ARG A 366 7.04 -7.68 29.00
CA ARG A 366 6.18 -8.27 30.03
C ARG A 366 6.26 -9.81 30.04
N GLY A 367 7.14 -10.42 29.25
CA GLY A 367 7.29 -11.87 29.12
C GLY A 367 6.28 -12.55 28.20
N GLY A 368 5.37 -11.80 27.58
CA GLY A 368 4.35 -12.33 26.67
C GLY A 368 4.80 -12.39 25.21
N ARG A 369 3.96 -12.98 24.36
CA ARG A 369 4.18 -13.08 22.91
C ARG A 369 3.59 -11.92 22.11
N GLU A 370 2.83 -11.06 22.78
CA GLU A 370 2.15 -9.93 22.16
C GLU A 370 3.15 -8.87 21.71
N ASN A 371 3.03 -8.40 20.48
CA ASN A 371 3.81 -7.29 19.95
C ASN A 371 3.18 -5.97 20.40
N LEU A 372 3.65 -5.45 21.54
CA LEU A 372 3.07 -4.27 22.20
C LEU A 372 3.12 -3.04 21.31
N GLU A 373 4.19 -2.90 20.52
CA GLU A 373 4.40 -1.77 19.61
C GLU A 373 3.44 -1.82 18.42
N ALA A 374 3.15 -3.01 17.88
CA ALA A 374 2.14 -3.18 16.84
C ALA A 374 0.71 -2.93 17.36
N ILE A 375 0.41 -3.38 18.59
CA ILE A 375 -0.89 -3.13 19.24
C ILE A 375 -1.13 -1.63 19.40
N GLU A 376 -0.12 -0.89 19.88
CA GLU A 376 -0.22 0.55 20.03
C GLU A 376 -0.35 1.25 18.67
N PHE A 377 0.39 0.80 17.66
CA PHE A 377 0.24 1.31 16.30
C PHE A 377 -1.19 1.11 15.77
N LEU A 378 -1.78 -0.07 15.89
CA LEU A 378 -3.15 -0.36 15.42
C LEU A 378 -4.20 0.49 16.14
N ARG A 379 -4.03 0.70 17.45
CA ARG A 379 -4.90 1.59 18.24
C ARG A 379 -4.76 3.04 17.80
N GLN A 380 -3.54 3.51 17.58
CA GLN A 380 -3.27 4.85 17.09
C GLN A 380 -3.87 5.04 15.68
N LEU A 381 -3.61 4.11 14.77
CA LEU A 381 -4.16 4.08 13.42
C LEU A 381 -5.68 4.26 13.44
N ASN A 382 -6.41 3.38 14.11
CA ASN A 382 -7.87 3.45 14.15
C ASN A 382 -8.36 4.74 14.82
N THR A 383 -7.69 5.20 15.89
CA THR A 383 -8.04 6.48 16.54
C THR A 383 -7.92 7.66 15.59
N GLU A 384 -6.86 7.72 14.79
CA GLU A 384 -6.65 8.81 13.84
C GLU A 384 -7.54 8.68 12.61
N VAL A 385 -7.77 7.48 12.09
CA VAL A 385 -8.73 7.22 10.99
C VAL A 385 -10.12 7.74 11.36
N TYR A 386 -10.69 7.29 12.48
CA TYR A 386 -12.03 7.73 12.89
C TYR A 386 -12.09 9.18 13.38
N ARG A 387 -10.96 9.78 13.82
CA ARG A 387 -10.90 11.21 14.15
C ARG A 387 -11.04 12.07 12.89
N HIS A 388 -10.36 11.69 11.81
CA HIS A 388 -10.30 12.48 10.58
C HIS A 388 -11.42 12.15 9.59
N TYR A 389 -11.84 10.88 9.55
CA TYR A 389 -12.87 10.35 8.64
C TYR A 389 -13.84 9.48 9.46
N PRO A 390 -14.73 10.07 10.26
CA PRO A 390 -15.61 9.34 11.19
C PRO A 390 -16.66 8.47 10.48
N ASP A 391 -16.81 8.62 9.18
CA ASP A 391 -17.81 7.99 8.33
C ASP A 391 -17.24 6.91 7.39
N VAL A 392 -16.02 6.41 7.66
CA VAL A 392 -15.38 5.28 6.94
C VAL A 392 -15.43 4.00 7.77
N MET A 393 -15.03 2.87 7.17
CA MET A 393 -14.90 1.58 7.86
C MET A 393 -13.45 1.12 7.94
N THR A 394 -13.08 0.50 9.07
CA THR A 394 -11.85 -0.29 9.18
C THR A 394 -12.18 -1.74 9.50
N ILE A 395 -11.63 -2.66 8.70
CA ILE A 395 -11.93 -4.09 8.73
C ILE A 395 -10.64 -4.87 9.01
N ALA A 396 -10.67 -5.80 9.96
CA ALA A 396 -9.52 -6.64 10.29
C ALA A 396 -9.76 -8.11 9.92
N GLU A 397 -8.81 -8.75 9.26
CA GLU A 397 -8.66 -10.21 9.29
C GLU A 397 -7.70 -10.60 10.42
N GLU A 398 -8.24 -11.27 11.43
CA GLU A 398 -7.47 -11.73 12.59
C GLU A 398 -7.92 -13.15 12.95
N SER A 399 -6.98 -14.10 12.87
CA SER A 399 -7.25 -15.55 12.83
C SER A 399 -6.84 -16.33 14.09
N THR A 400 -6.44 -15.66 15.18
CA THR A 400 -5.97 -16.29 16.43
C THR A 400 -6.87 -16.05 17.66
N ALA A 401 -8.09 -15.57 17.42
CA ALA A 401 -9.10 -15.25 18.44
C ALA A 401 -8.66 -14.14 19.41
N TRP A 402 -7.90 -13.15 18.93
CA TRP A 402 -7.65 -11.92 19.68
C TRP A 402 -8.98 -11.28 20.09
N PRO A 403 -9.17 -10.92 21.36
CA PRO A 403 -10.43 -10.35 21.83
C PRO A 403 -10.51 -8.85 21.54
N GLN A 404 -11.73 -8.34 21.36
CA GLN A 404 -12.01 -6.91 21.23
C GLN A 404 -11.31 -6.24 20.03
N VAL A 405 -11.20 -6.97 18.91
CA VAL A 405 -10.60 -6.44 17.67
C VAL A 405 -11.45 -5.27 17.16
N SER A 406 -12.78 -5.46 17.10
CA SER A 406 -13.74 -4.50 16.58
C SER A 406 -14.43 -3.67 17.67
N ARG A 407 -13.70 -3.39 18.75
CA ARG A 407 -14.19 -2.61 19.90
C ARG A 407 -13.38 -1.33 20.10
N PRO A 408 -13.96 -0.28 20.70
CA PRO A 408 -13.27 0.99 20.91
C PRO A 408 -11.95 0.85 21.70
N VAL A 409 -10.96 1.66 21.32
CA VAL A 409 -9.65 1.72 21.99
C VAL A 409 -9.78 2.08 23.47
N THR A 410 -10.72 2.97 23.81
CA THR A 410 -11.00 3.39 25.20
C THR A 410 -11.45 2.23 26.10
N GLY A 411 -12.04 1.18 25.53
CA GLY A 411 -12.41 -0.06 26.21
C GLY A 411 -11.33 -1.14 26.18
N GLY A 412 -10.15 -0.84 25.65
CA GLY A 412 -9.04 -1.80 25.50
C GLY A 412 -9.02 -2.56 24.18
N GLY A 413 -9.94 -2.26 23.24
CA GLY A 413 -9.95 -2.88 21.91
C GLY A 413 -8.82 -2.40 20.99
N LEU A 414 -8.77 -2.95 19.78
CA LEU A 414 -7.85 -2.50 18.72
C LEU A 414 -8.41 -1.31 17.91
N GLY A 415 -9.70 -1.03 18.04
CA GLY A 415 -10.36 0.11 17.42
C GLY A 415 -10.91 -0.14 16.03
N PHE A 416 -10.87 -1.36 15.48
CA PHE A 416 -11.49 -1.63 14.19
C PHE A 416 -13.01 -1.48 14.26
N GLY A 417 -13.64 -1.16 13.14
CA GLY A 417 -15.11 -1.14 13.03
C GLY A 417 -15.69 -2.54 12.88
N LEU A 418 -14.99 -3.40 12.13
CA LEU A 418 -15.43 -4.73 11.74
C LEU A 418 -14.28 -5.76 11.80
N LYS A 419 -14.62 -7.04 11.95
CA LYS A 419 -13.70 -8.19 11.93
C LYS A 419 -14.22 -9.27 10.99
N TRP A 420 -13.36 -9.88 10.17
CA TRP A 420 -13.70 -11.08 9.41
C TRP A 420 -13.96 -12.28 10.34
N ASP A 421 -15.08 -12.97 10.14
CA ASP A 421 -15.46 -14.18 10.88
C ASP A 421 -14.85 -15.43 10.23
N MET A 422 -13.54 -15.62 10.46
CA MET A 422 -12.80 -16.78 9.94
C MET A 422 -13.30 -18.12 10.51
N GLY A 423 -13.89 -18.09 11.71
CA GLY A 423 -14.52 -19.26 12.33
C GLY A 423 -15.75 -19.69 11.54
N TRP A 424 -16.66 -18.76 11.27
CA TRP A 424 -17.83 -19.01 10.44
C TRP A 424 -17.45 -19.51 9.04
N MET A 425 -16.46 -18.89 8.40
CA MET A 425 -16.00 -19.26 7.07
C MET A 425 -15.54 -20.73 7.05
N HIS A 426 -14.62 -21.10 7.94
CA HIS A 426 -14.09 -22.46 8.00
C HIS A 426 -15.17 -23.50 8.33
N ASP A 427 -16.02 -23.23 9.32
CA ASP A 427 -17.07 -24.16 9.73
C ASP A 427 -18.12 -24.34 8.63
N THR A 428 -18.52 -23.26 7.96
CA THR A 428 -19.48 -23.29 6.84
C THR A 428 -18.95 -24.07 5.65
N LEU A 429 -17.73 -23.77 5.19
CA LEU A 429 -17.12 -24.45 4.05
C LEU A 429 -16.89 -25.94 4.35
N ARG A 430 -16.39 -26.28 5.54
CA ARG A 430 -16.19 -27.67 5.95
C ARG A 430 -17.52 -28.42 6.01
N TYR A 431 -18.57 -27.81 6.57
CA TYR A 431 -19.91 -28.40 6.63
C TYR A 431 -20.47 -28.67 5.22
N LEU A 432 -20.38 -27.70 4.31
CA LEU A 432 -20.89 -27.81 2.95
C LEU A 432 -20.10 -28.82 2.09
N LYS A 433 -18.79 -28.97 2.32
CA LYS A 433 -17.94 -29.95 1.61
C LYS A 433 -18.30 -31.41 1.91
N ARG A 434 -19.01 -31.68 3.01
CA ARG A 434 -19.45 -33.04 3.35
C ARG A 434 -20.63 -33.49 2.51
N ASP A 435 -20.64 -34.78 2.21
CA ASP A 435 -21.81 -35.47 1.68
C ASP A 435 -23.05 -35.16 2.54
N PRO A 436 -24.20 -34.78 1.94
CA PRO A 436 -25.43 -34.49 2.66
C PRO A 436 -25.81 -35.52 3.74
N ILE A 437 -25.57 -36.82 3.53
CA ILE A 437 -25.94 -37.87 4.50
C ILE A 437 -25.14 -37.77 5.80
N HIS A 438 -23.92 -37.21 5.74
CA HIS A 438 -23.01 -37.08 6.88
C HIS A 438 -23.23 -35.77 7.65
N ARG A 439 -23.85 -34.76 7.04
CA ARG A 439 -24.06 -33.44 7.66
C ARG A 439 -24.84 -33.49 8.98
N LYS A 440 -25.75 -34.46 9.15
CA LYS A 440 -26.49 -34.68 10.41
C LYS A 440 -25.58 -34.90 11.64
N HIS A 441 -24.36 -35.41 11.43
CA HIS A 441 -23.39 -35.63 12.51
C HIS A 441 -22.54 -34.39 12.84
N HIS A 442 -22.63 -33.35 12.01
CA HIS A 442 -21.80 -32.15 12.09
C HIS A 442 -22.63 -30.86 12.17
N HIS A 443 -23.92 -30.94 12.49
CA HIS A 443 -24.79 -29.76 12.55
C HIS A 443 -24.32 -28.71 13.59
N GLY A 444 -23.53 -29.15 14.58
CA GLY A 444 -22.85 -28.26 15.52
C GLY A 444 -21.94 -27.24 14.85
N GLU A 445 -21.35 -27.52 13.68
CA GLU A 445 -20.48 -26.56 12.96
C GLU A 445 -21.27 -25.32 12.50
N LEU A 446 -22.53 -25.49 12.05
CA LEU A 446 -23.37 -24.34 11.72
C LEU A 446 -23.91 -23.60 12.96
N ALA A 447 -24.19 -24.35 14.04
CA ALA A 447 -24.78 -23.78 15.25
C ALA A 447 -23.75 -23.07 16.15
N PHE A 448 -22.47 -23.47 16.09
CA PHE A 448 -21.42 -23.02 17.00
C PHE A 448 -21.21 -21.50 16.98
N ARG A 449 -21.38 -20.87 15.82
CA ARG A 449 -21.26 -19.41 15.68
C ARG A 449 -22.11 -18.64 16.68
N LEU A 450 -23.30 -19.13 17.04
CA LEU A 450 -24.20 -18.45 17.98
C LEU A 450 -23.58 -18.21 19.36
N VAL A 451 -22.54 -18.99 19.72
CA VAL A 451 -21.80 -18.83 20.98
C VAL A 451 -21.01 -17.51 21.03
N TYR A 452 -20.50 -17.03 19.89
CA TYR A 452 -19.62 -15.86 19.84
C TYR A 452 -20.05 -14.78 18.85
N ALA A 453 -21.14 -14.96 18.10
CA ALA A 453 -21.61 -14.08 17.02
C ALA A 453 -21.75 -12.60 17.40
N PHE A 454 -21.88 -12.30 18.70
CA PHE A 454 -22.08 -10.95 19.23
C PHE A 454 -20.85 -10.41 19.98
N SER A 455 -19.74 -11.15 19.99
CA SER A 455 -18.50 -10.75 20.67
C SER A 455 -17.75 -9.65 19.91
N GLU A 456 -17.91 -9.60 18.58
CA GLU A 456 -17.35 -8.63 17.65
C GLU A 456 -18.43 -8.18 16.64
N ASN A 457 -18.15 -7.13 15.88
CA ASN A 457 -18.92 -6.74 14.71
C ASN A 457 -18.36 -7.50 13.49
N TYR A 458 -19.01 -8.60 13.12
CA TYR A 458 -18.47 -9.53 12.13
C TYR A 458 -18.88 -9.21 10.69
N VAL A 459 -17.92 -9.31 9.76
CA VAL A 459 -18.14 -9.56 8.33
C VAL A 459 -18.03 -11.08 8.10
N LEU A 460 -18.85 -11.64 7.21
CA LEU A 460 -18.85 -13.07 6.89
C LEU A 460 -18.17 -13.32 5.54
N PRO A 461 -16.84 -13.56 5.49
CA PRO A 461 -16.10 -13.59 4.23
C PRO A 461 -16.11 -14.97 3.56
N LEU A 462 -16.21 -14.97 2.23
CA LEU A 462 -15.82 -16.07 1.36
C LEU A 462 -14.86 -15.47 0.32
N SER A 463 -13.61 -15.27 0.72
CA SER A 463 -12.63 -14.46 -0.01
C SER A 463 -11.84 -15.23 -1.07
N HIS A 464 -11.01 -14.50 -1.81
CA HIS A 464 -10.08 -15.02 -2.81
C HIS A 464 -9.17 -16.15 -2.27
N ASP A 465 -8.78 -16.09 -0.99
CA ASP A 465 -7.92 -17.10 -0.34
C ASP A 465 -8.57 -18.49 -0.27
N GLU A 466 -9.89 -18.58 -0.34
CA GLU A 466 -10.63 -19.85 -0.21
C GLU A 466 -10.86 -20.58 -1.55
N VAL A 467 -10.50 -19.96 -2.67
CA VAL A 467 -10.70 -20.50 -4.03
C VAL A 467 -9.39 -20.68 -4.81
N VAL A 468 -8.27 -20.77 -4.10
CA VAL A 468 -6.91 -20.94 -4.65
C VAL A 468 -6.20 -22.15 -4.04
N HIS A 469 -4.97 -22.42 -4.50
CA HIS A 469 -4.07 -23.42 -3.90
C HIS A 469 -4.67 -24.82 -3.69
N GLY A 470 -5.56 -25.27 -4.59
CA GLY A 470 -6.18 -26.59 -4.54
C GLY A 470 -7.29 -26.77 -3.50
N LYS A 471 -7.84 -25.67 -2.96
CA LYS A 471 -8.98 -25.70 -2.02
C LYS A 471 -10.32 -26.01 -2.71
N GLY A 472 -10.43 -25.71 -4.00
CA GLY A 472 -11.61 -25.92 -4.87
C GLY A 472 -11.82 -27.34 -5.33
#